data_AF-H3ATK8-F1
#
_entry.id   AF-H3ATK8-F1
#
_cell.length_a   1.000
_cell.length_b   1.000
_cell.length_c   1.000
_cell.angle_alpha   90.00
_cell.angle_beta   90.00
_cell.angle_gamma   90.00
#
_symmetry.space_group_name_H-M   'P 1'
#
loop_
_entity.id
_entity.type
_entity.pdbx_description
1 polymer ?
#
loop_
_entity_poly.entity_id
_entity_poly.type
_entity_poly.pdbx_seq_one_letter_code
_entity_poly.pdbx_strand_id
1 'polypeptide(L)'
;LSNDTVSHQISELSSDVKDQVLNYIKTSQFYAIQLDKTSNIAGAAQLLVYVRFVHEESLLEEFLFCQPLPIHTTKEQMFAMLGNFIHEGSLNWDRCIGICSDGARSMMGKHSGFVTEVKIFLSDAKSYLVNHLHDCPWLALLAYLVDVFDHLNSLNASMQVKDTNIPLLTDKVTAFIQKWDIWASRLANGNYEMFPTFSDFLQNCSGTVEYNDLKAAIVEHVTGLKKQFSEYFQEDCSSLAWVRDLFITSVGSTNLSGEVEEQLIQLNCDSRLKQRFGTCSLSNFWLSIAQEFPELYTAAMQVEDDLRLCPSNFEPRIDLLSSTKQAQISH
;
A
#
# COMPACT_ATOMS: atom_id res chain seq x y z
N LEU A 1 -29.11 10.81 -30.37
CA LEU A 1 -29.06 11.90 -29.38
C LEU A 1 -28.07 12.95 -29.85
N SER A 2 -28.34 14.24 -29.65
CA SER A 2 -27.33 15.30 -29.86
C SER A 2 -26.26 15.21 -28.78
N ASN A 3 -25.03 15.64 -29.09
CA ASN A 3 -23.95 15.77 -28.10
C ASN A 3 -24.37 16.62 -26.90
N ASP A 4 -25.19 17.65 -27.11
CA ASP A 4 -25.68 18.53 -26.05
C ASP A 4 -26.64 17.80 -25.10
N THR A 5 -27.47 16.88 -25.62
CA THR A 5 -28.40 16.08 -24.82
C THR A 5 -27.65 15.07 -23.95
N VAL A 6 -26.60 14.45 -24.50
CA VAL A 6 -25.74 13.51 -23.74
C VAL A 6 -24.97 14.26 -22.65
N SER A 7 -24.40 15.42 -22.98
CA SER A 7 -23.67 16.24 -22.00
C SER A 7 -24.56 16.71 -20.85
N HIS A 8 -25.81 17.08 -21.13
CA HIS A 8 -26.77 17.48 -20.11
C HIS A 8 -27.10 16.33 -19.16
N GLN A 9 -27.38 15.14 -19.72
CA GLN A 9 -27.70 13.95 -18.93
C GLN A 9 -26.53 13.53 -18.03
N ILE A 10 -25.30 13.58 -18.54
CA ILE A 10 -24.10 13.31 -17.74
C ILE A 10 -23.97 14.32 -16.59
N SER A 11 -24.24 15.60 -16.86
CA SER A 11 -24.16 16.64 -15.82
C SER A 11 -25.21 16.45 -14.73
N GLU A 12 -26.44 16.08 -15.08
CA GLU A 12 -27.50 15.82 -14.09
C GLU A 12 -27.18 14.59 -13.24
N LEU A 13 -26.76 13.49 -13.86
CA LEU A 13 -26.34 12.29 -13.13
C LEU A 13 -25.14 12.54 -12.22
N SER A 14 -24.16 13.30 -12.69
CA SER A 14 -23.00 13.66 -11.88
C SER A 14 -23.40 14.52 -10.67
N SER A 15 -24.39 15.41 -10.82
CA SER A 15 -24.89 16.22 -9.71
C SER A 15 -25.61 15.35 -8.69
N ASP A 16 -26.48 14.43 -9.15
CA ASP A 16 -27.23 13.54 -8.27
C ASP A 16 -26.30 12.61 -7.47
N VAL A 17 -25.31 12.00 -8.13
CA VAL A 17 -24.29 11.17 -7.46
C VAL A 17 -23.51 11.98 -6.42
N LYS A 18 -23.10 13.21 -6.77
CA LYS A 18 -22.41 14.11 -5.85
C LYS A 18 -23.27 14.42 -4.62
N ASP A 19 -24.54 14.72 -4.81
CA ASP A 19 -25.46 15.06 -3.71
C ASP A 19 -25.71 13.86 -2.80
N GLN A 20 -25.83 12.64 -3.36
CA GLN A 20 -25.93 11.40 -2.59
C GLN A 20 -24.68 11.18 -1.72
N VAL A 21 -23.49 11.28 -2.31
CA VAL A 21 -22.22 11.14 -1.58
C VAL A 21 -22.11 12.19 -0.46
N LEU A 22 -22.46 13.46 -0.74
CA LEU A 22 -22.47 14.51 0.28
C LEU A 22 -23.44 14.21 1.43
N ASN A 23 -24.62 13.67 1.14
CA ASN A 23 -25.58 13.29 2.17
C ASN A 23 -25.05 12.16 3.06
N TYR A 24 -24.39 11.16 2.48
CA TYR A 24 -23.75 10.11 3.28
C TYR A 24 -22.66 10.66 4.20
N ILE A 25 -21.77 11.51 3.69
CA ILE A 25 -20.71 12.15 4.49
C ILE A 25 -21.31 12.97 5.64
N LYS A 26 -22.40 13.71 5.39
CA LYS A 26 -23.10 14.51 6.42
C LYS A 26 -23.71 13.66 7.52
N THR A 27 -24.16 12.45 7.20
CA THR A 27 -24.66 11.49 8.20
C THR A 27 -23.53 10.76 8.93
N SER A 28 -22.36 10.65 8.29
CA SER A 28 -21.21 9.98 8.87
C SER A 28 -20.70 10.70 10.11
N GLN A 29 -20.24 9.91 11.08
CA GLN A 29 -19.65 10.42 12.32
C GLN A 29 -18.31 11.11 12.03
N PHE A 30 -17.49 10.49 11.17
CA PHE A 30 -16.18 10.96 10.79
C PHE A 30 -15.89 10.65 9.32
N TYR A 31 -15.10 11.50 8.68
CA TYR A 31 -14.59 11.25 7.33
C TYR A 31 -13.13 11.69 7.19
N ALA A 32 -12.44 11.15 6.19
CA ALA A 32 -11.08 11.55 5.81
C ALA A 32 -11.05 11.86 4.32
N ILE A 33 -10.15 12.75 3.91
CA ILE A 33 -10.00 13.17 2.51
C ILE A 33 -8.65 12.71 1.99
N GLN A 34 -8.62 12.24 0.75
CA GLN A 34 -7.40 11.96 0.02
C GLN A 34 -7.31 12.86 -1.21
N LEU A 35 -6.19 13.55 -1.34
CA LEU A 35 -5.83 14.43 -2.43
C LEU A 35 -4.84 13.70 -3.33
N ASP A 36 -5.11 13.70 -4.63
CA ASP A 36 -4.24 13.11 -5.64
C ASP A 36 -4.01 14.13 -6.77
N LYS A 37 -2.77 14.18 -7.27
CA LYS A 37 -2.40 15.06 -8.38
C LYS A 37 -2.17 14.23 -9.63
N THR A 38 -3.11 14.31 -10.58
CA THR A 38 -2.93 13.70 -11.90
C THR A 38 -2.65 14.74 -12.98
N SER A 39 -2.34 14.28 -14.19
CA SER A 39 -2.22 15.11 -15.39
C SER A 39 -3.20 14.61 -16.45
N ASN A 40 -3.93 15.53 -17.09
CA ASN A 40 -4.80 15.18 -18.20
C ASN A 40 -4.00 14.89 -19.48
N ILE A 41 -4.69 14.51 -20.56
CA ILE A 41 -4.10 14.18 -21.87
C ILE A 41 -3.32 15.37 -22.47
N ALA A 42 -3.66 16.61 -22.09
CA ALA A 42 -2.97 17.82 -22.51
C ALA A 42 -1.79 18.19 -21.58
N GLY A 43 -1.46 17.34 -20.60
CA GLY A 43 -0.38 17.58 -19.62
C GLY A 43 -0.72 18.63 -18.55
N ALA A 44 -1.97 19.08 -18.46
CA ALA A 44 -2.40 20.01 -17.42
C ALA A 44 -2.69 19.25 -16.12
N ALA A 45 -2.14 19.75 -15.01
CA ALA A 45 -2.35 19.16 -13.70
C ALA A 45 -3.82 19.27 -13.25
N GLN A 46 -4.32 18.24 -12.59
CA GLN A 46 -5.64 18.18 -12.01
C GLN A 46 -5.54 17.64 -10.58
N LEU A 47 -6.36 18.21 -9.69
CA LEU A 47 -6.54 17.74 -8.33
C LEU A 47 -7.73 16.78 -8.32
N LEU A 48 -7.48 15.53 -7.93
CA LEU A 48 -8.51 14.55 -7.61
C LEU A 48 -8.67 14.51 -6.11
N VAL A 49 -9.92 14.48 -5.67
CA VAL A 49 -10.26 14.40 -4.27
C VAL A 49 -11.17 13.21 -4.06
N TYR A 50 -10.75 12.33 -3.16
CA TYR A 50 -11.50 11.19 -2.68
C TYR A 50 -11.86 11.41 -1.21
N VAL A 51 -12.94 10.79 -0.77
CA VAL A 51 -13.39 10.81 0.62
C VAL A 51 -13.54 9.39 1.12
N ARG A 52 -13.07 9.14 2.33
CA ARG A 52 -13.35 7.91 3.08
C ARG A 52 -14.26 8.24 4.24
N PHE A 53 -15.38 7.56 4.38
CA PHE A 53 -16.34 7.79 5.46
C PHE A 53 -16.96 6.49 5.94
N VAL A 54 -17.50 6.50 7.16
CA VAL A 54 -18.19 5.34 7.73
C VAL A 54 -19.67 5.42 7.38
N HIS A 55 -20.20 4.36 6.79
CA HIS A 55 -21.62 4.16 6.52
C HIS A 55 -22.00 2.72 6.84
N GLU A 56 -23.05 2.52 7.65
CA GLU A 56 -23.52 1.19 8.05
C GLU A 56 -22.38 0.27 8.55
N GLU A 57 -21.54 0.79 9.46
CA GLU A 57 -20.39 0.11 10.05
C GLU A 57 -19.27 -0.30 9.07
N SER A 58 -19.38 0.08 7.80
CA SER A 58 -18.39 -0.15 6.76
C SER A 58 -17.66 1.14 6.37
N LEU A 59 -16.37 1.02 6.04
CA LEU A 59 -15.59 2.12 5.50
C LEU A 59 -15.78 2.16 3.98
N LEU A 60 -16.37 3.25 3.48
CA LEU A 60 -16.55 3.48 2.05
C LEU A 60 -15.55 4.52 1.57
N GLU A 61 -15.04 4.33 0.35
CA GLU A 61 -14.23 5.31 -0.37
C GLU A 61 -15.00 5.73 -1.61
N GLU A 62 -15.19 7.04 -1.77
CA GLU A 62 -15.90 7.60 -2.91
C GLU A 62 -15.13 8.76 -3.54
N PHE A 63 -15.31 8.94 -4.84
CA PHE A 63 -14.78 10.09 -5.56
C PHE A 63 -15.60 11.34 -5.26
N LEU A 64 -14.95 12.43 -4.87
CA LEU A 64 -15.60 13.66 -4.46
C LEU A 64 -15.64 14.70 -5.58
N PHE A 65 -14.47 15.04 -6.14
CA PHE A 65 -14.38 15.93 -7.30
C PHE A 65 -13.01 15.86 -8.00
N CYS A 66 -12.97 16.35 -9.24
CA CYS A 66 -11.75 16.61 -9.99
C CYS A 66 -11.78 18.05 -10.53
N GLN A 67 -10.73 18.83 -10.23
CA GLN A 67 -10.62 20.21 -10.70
C GLN A 67 -9.22 20.49 -11.27
N PRO A 68 -9.11 21.25 -12.37
CA PRO A 68 -7.82 21.62 -12.94
C PRO A 68 -7.03 22.52 -11.97
N LEU A 69 -5.73 22.25 -11.88
CA LEU A 69 -4.81 23.03 -11.07
C LEU A 69 -4.13 24.11 -11.93
N PRO A 70 -3.93 25.33 -11.39
CA PRO A 70 -3.11 26.35 -12.04
C PRO A 70 -1.66 25.89 -12.23
N ILE A 71 -0.99 26.41 -13.26
CA ILE A 71 0.40 26.07 -13.67
C ILE A 71 1.40 26.23 -12.51
N HIS A 72 1.17 27.20 -11.61
CA HIS A 72 1.95 27.41 -10.40
C HIS A 72 1.17 26.97 -9.17
N THR A 73 0.99 25.66 -9.00
CA THR A 73 0.26 25.11 -7.87
C THR A 73 1.07 25.25 -6.59
N THR A 74 0.58 26.06 -5.64
CA THR A 74 1.08 26.05 -4.26
C THR A 74 0.15 25.23 -3.37
N LYS A 75 0.67 24.71 -2.25
CA LYS A 75 -0.11 23.93 -1.28
C LYS A 75 -1.35 24.68 -0.80
N GLU A 76 -1.24 25.99 -0.63
CA GLU A 76 -2.30 26.89 -0.17
C GLU A 76 -3.48 26.91 -1.15
N GLN A 77 -3.21 26.85 -2.46
CA GLN A 77 -4.26 26.84 -3.48
C GLN A 77 -5.05 25.53 -3.47
N MET A 78 -4.39 24.39 -3.28
CA MET A 78 -5.07 23.09 -3.15
C MET A 78 -5.98 23.07 -1.92
N PHE A 79 -5.48 23.59 -0.79
CA PHE A 79 -6.29 23.73 0.43
C PHE A 79 -7.44 24.72 0.27
N ALA A 80 -7.24 25.83 -0.46
CA ALA A 80 -8.32 26.78 -0.75
C ALA A 80 -9.43 26.16 -1.60
N MET A 81 -9.07 25.40 -2.65
CA MET A 81 -10.07 24.69 -3.46
C MET A 81 -10.82 23.64 -2.65
N LEU A 82 -10.12 22.90 -1.79
CA LEU A 82 -10.76 21.95 -0.87
C LEU A 82 -11.70 22.65 0.12
N GLY A 83 -11.24 23.75 0.73
CA GLY A 83 -12.02 24.54 1.69
C GLY A 83 -13.29 25.12 1.05
N ASN A 84 -13.19 25.65 -0.18
CA ASN A 84 -14.34 26.13 -0.94
C ASN A 84 -15.34 24.99 -1.19
N PHE A 85 -14.87 23.81 -1.61
CA PHE A 85 -15.74 22.66 -1.85
C PHE A 85 -16.46 22.20 -0.58
N ILE A 86 -15.74 22.10 0.55
CA ILE A 86 -16.32 21.71 1.84
C ILE A 86 -17.40 22.71 2.28
N HIS A 87 -17.14 24.00 2.09
CA HIS A 87 -18.09 25.06 2.40
C HIS A 87 -19.33 24.99 1.49
N GLU A 88 -19.14 24.88 0.17
CA GLU A 88 -20.25 24.69 -0.80
C GLU A 88 -21.08 23.44 -0.50
N GLY A 89 -20.42 22.34 -0.13
CA GLY A 89 -21.07 21.08 0.23
C GLY A 89 -21.76 21.09 1.59
N SER A 90 -21.62 22.15 2.39
CA SER A 90 -22.08 22.22 3.79
C SER A 90 -21.57 21.04 4.63
N LEU A 91 -20.32 20.63 4.40
CA LEU A 91 -19.68 19.57 5.15
C LEU A 91 -19.10 20.13 6.45
N ASN A 92 -19.31 19.42 7.57
CA ASN A 92 -18.78 19.86 8.85
C ASN A 92 -17.28 19.57 8.92
N TRP A 93 -16.47 20.60 9.12
CA TRP A 93 -15.02 20.45 9.15
C TRP A 93 -14.52 19.70 10.39
N ASP A 94 -15.24 19.81 11.51
CA ASP A 94 -14.91 19.12 12.76
C ASP A 94 -15.02 17.60 12.65
N ARG A 95 -15.79 17.10 11.68
CA ARG A 95 -15.91 15.66 11.44
C ARG A 95 -14.82 15.11 10.53
N CYS A 96 -13.97 15.96 9.95
CA CYS A 96 -12.85 15.48 9.17
C CYS A 96 -11.68 15.13 10.08
N ILE A 97 -11.31 13.86 10.09
CA ILE A 97 -10.26 13.32 10.94
C ILE A 97 -8.90 13.19 10.25
N GLY A 98 -8.83 13.39 8.93
CA GLY A 98 -7.56 13.28 8.20
C GLY A 98 -7.62 13.81 6.78
N ILE A 99 -6.51 14.37 6.31
CA ILE A 99 -6.29 14.77 4.92
C ILE A 99 -4.96 14.17 4.48
N CYS A 100 -5.00 13.27 3.49
CA CYS A 100 -3.82 12.62 2.91
C CYS A 100 -3.56 13.21 1.54
N SER A 101 -2.29 13.40 1.14
CA SER A 101 -1.93 13.66 -0.26
C SER A 101 -0.92 12.63 -0.73
N ASP A 102 -1.05 12.15 -1.97
CA ASP A 102 -0.14 11.18 -2.62
C ASP A 102 1.36 11.61 -2.63
N GLY A 103 1.62 12.91 -2.49
CA GLY A 103 2.95 13.49 -2.35
C GLY A 103 3.60 13.31 -0.97
N ALA A 104 3.81 12.07 -0.52
CA ALA A 104 4.46 11.74 0.75
C ALA A 104 5.85 12.41 0.97
N ARG A 105 6.52 12.87 -0.10
CA ARG A 105 7.82 13.57 -0.02
C ARG A 105 7.76 15.09 0.05
N SER A 106 6.69 15.76 -0.39
CA SER A 106 6.61 17.24 -0.29
C SER A 106 6.03 17.71 1.05
N MET A 107 5.26 16.85 1.71
CA MET A 107 4.56 17.14 2.97
C MET A 107 5.42 16.92 4.22
N MET A 108 6.56 16.23 4.09
CA MET A 108 7.48 15.92 5.20
C MET A 108 8.87 16.54 4.99
N GLY A 109 8.93 17.73 4.41
CA GLY A 109 10.15 18.53 4.42
C GLY A 109 10.60 18.77 5.86
N LYS A 110 11.82 18.33 6.20
CA LYS A 110 12.49 18.62 7.48
C LYS A 110 12.31 20.11 7.84
N HIS A 111 11.86 20.37 9.07
CA HIS A 111 11.70 21.66 9.76
C HIS A 111 10.30 22.31 9.72
N SER A 112 9.52 22.02 10.78
CA SER A 112 8.65 22.92 11.59
C SER A 112 7.58 23.82 10.94
N GLY A 113 7.43 23.90 9.62
CA GLY A 113 6.44 24.79 8.97
C GLY A 113 5.02 24.20 8.94
N PHE A 114 4.88 22.97 8.44
CA PHE A 114 3.56 22.36 8.20
C PHE A 114 2.79 22.06 9.49
N VAL A 115 3.44 21.48 10.51
CA VAL A 115 2.78 21.23 11.80
C VAL A 115 2.33 22.54 12.45
N THR A 116 3.11 23.61 12.30
CA THR A 116 2.75 24.94 12.80
C THR A 116 1.59 25.54 12.00
N GLU A 117 1.59 25.42 10.67
CA GLU A 117 0.48 25.85 9.81
C GLU A 117 -0.81 25.06 10.08
N VAL A 118 -0.72 23.74 10.26
CA VAL A 118 -1.87 22.88 10.64
C VAL A 118 -2.37 23.25 12.03
N LYS A 119 -1.47 23.55 12.99
CA LYS A 119 -1.85 24.05 14.32
C LYS A 119 -2.58 25.39 14.23
N ILE A 120 -2.05 26.34 13.48
CA ILE A 120 -2.67 27.66 13.27
C ILE A 120 -4.02 27.49 12.59
N PHE A 121 -4.08 26.71 11.51
CA PHE A 121 -5.30 26.43 10.76
C PHE A 121 -6.39 25.77 11.61
N LEU A 122 -6.05 24.72 12.37
CA LEU A 122 -7.01 24.04 13.24
C LEU A 122 -7.45 24.93 14.42
N SER A 123 -6.56 25.81 14.90
CA SER A 123 -6.88 26.80 15.94
C SER A 123 -7.84 27.86 15.42
N ASP A 124 -7.61 28.36 14.20
CA ASP A 124 -8.48 29.32 13.53
C ASP A 124 -9.85 28.69 13.21
N ALA A 125 -9.86 27.40 12.86
CA ALA A 125 -11.08 26.62 12.64
C ALA A 125 -11.81 26.21 13.94
N LYS A 126 -11.23 26.49 15.13
CA LYS A 126 -11.75 26.08 16.45
C LYS A 126 -12.02 24.57 16.57
N SER A 127 -11.28 23.76 15.82
CA SER A 127 -11.46 22.32 15.84
C SER A 127 -10.97 21.73 17.16
N TYR A 128 -11.69 20.74 17.70
CA TYR A 128 -11.25 19.99 18.88
C TYR A 128 -9.94 19.23 18.64
N LEU A 129 -9.55 19.00 17.38
CA LEU A 129 -8.31 18.33 16.99
C LEU A 129 -7.05 19.07 17.45
N VAL A 130 -7.14 20.39 17.68
CA VAL A 130 -6.04 21.17 18.27
C VAL A 130 -5.64 20.63 19.64
N ASN A 131 -6.60 20.12 20.42
CA ASN A 131 -6.32 19.57 21.75
C ASN A 131 -5.39 18.36 21.67
N HIS A 132 -5.54 17.52 20.64
CA HIS A 132 -4.64 16.37 20.40
C HIS A 132 -3.22 16.80 20.03
N LEU A 133 -3.06 17.98 19.40
CA LEU A 133 -1.74 18.55 19.09
C LEU A 133 -1.02 19.14 20.31
N HIS A 134 -1.68 19.17 21.46
CA HIS A 134 -1.12 19.48 22.77
C HIS A 134 -0.98 18.25 23.68
N ASP A 135 -1.50 17.10 23.26
CA ASP A 135 -1.46 15.83 23.99
C ASP A 135 -0.16 15.08 23.66
N CYS A 136 0.82 15.13 24.57
CA CYS A 136 2.12 14.48 24.39
C CYS A 136 2.02 12.95 24.16
N PRO A 137 1.27 12.18 24.98
CA PRO A 137 0.99 10.77 24.69
C PRO A 137 0.41 10.51 23.29
N TRP A 138 -0.55 11.32 22.85
CA TRP A 138 -1.13 11.17 21.51
C TRP A 138 -0.11 11.44 20.40
N LEU A 139 0.68 12.50 20.52
CA LEU A 139 1.74 12.83 19.57
C LEU A 139 2.85 11.77 19.54
N ALA A 140 3.16 11.16 20.67
CA ALA A 140 4.10 10.04 20.76
C ALA A 140 3.56 8.83 19.97
N LEU A 141 2.28 8.49 20.16
CA LEU A 141 1.64 7.41 19.39
C LEU A 141 1.61 7.72 17.89
N LEU A 142 1.34 8.98 17.51
CA LEU A 142 1.38 9.41 16.12
C LEU A 142 2.79 9.26 15.52
N ALA A 143 3.83 9.70 16.23
CA ALA A 143 5.22 9.56 15.79
C ALA A 143 5.60 8.08 15.58
N TYR A 144 5.16 7.20 16.48
CA TYR A 144 5.30 5.75 16.32
C TYR A 144 4.57 5.21 15.08
N LEU A 145 3.33 5.63 14.84
CA LEU A 145 2.55 5.19 13.68
C LEU A 145 3.18 5.67 12.37
N VAL A 146 3.73 6.89 12.32
CA VAL A 146 4.49 7.39 11.16
C VAL A 146 5.61 6.43 10.82
N ASP A 147 6.42 6.05 11.81
CA ASP A 147 7.50 5.08 11.59
C ASP A 147 6.94 3.73 11.09
N VAL A 148 5.85 3.20 11.68
CA VAL A 148 5.22 1.95 11.21
C VAL A 148 4.81 2.05 9.73
N PHE A 149 4.17 3.15 9.32
CA PHE A 149 3.78 3.37 7.94
C PHE A 149 4.99 3.46 7.02
N ASP A 150 6.09 4.09 7.45
CA ASP A 150 7.33 4.12 6.67
C ASP A 150 7.91 2.71 6.45
N HIS A 151 7.85 1.83 7.46
CA HIS A 151 8.26 0.43 7.31
C HIS A 151 7.37 -0.33 6.32
N LEU A 152 6.05 -0.13 6.40
CA LEU A 152 5.08 -0.72 5.47
C LEU A 152 5.28 -0.22 4.04
N ASN A 153 5.50 1.08 3.88
CA ASN A 153 5.78 1.71 2.59
C ASN A 153 7.10 1.21 1.99
N SER A 154 8.12 1.01 2.83
CA SER A 154 9.41 0.43 2.42
C SER A 154 9.24 -1.02 1.93
N LEU A 155 8.47 -1.84 2.66
CA LEU A 155 8.12 -3.18 2.19
C LEU A 155 7.38 -3.11 0.85
N ASN A 156 6.33 -2.29 0.75
CA ASN A 156 5.53 -2.14 -0.46
C ASN A 156 6.37 -1.72 -1.67
N ALA A 157 7.20 -0.69 -1.52
CA ALA A 157 8.12 -0.26 -2.56
C ALA A 157 9.12 -1.36 -2.97
N SER A 158 9.59 -2.15 -2.00
CA SER A 158 10.48 -3.29 -2.28
C SER A 158 9.79 -4.41 -3.06
N MET A 159 8.47 -4.57 -2.92
CA MET A 159 7.70 -5.57 -3.67
C MET A 159 7.40 -5.14 -5.11
N GLN A 160 7.35 -3.82 -5.37
CA GLN A 160 7.02 -3.25 -6.68
C GLN A 160 8.23 -3.09 -7.63
N VAL A 161 9.35 -3.74 -7.33
CA VAL A 161 10.57 -3.64 -8.16
C VAL A 161 10.47 -4.58 -9.37
N LYS A 162 10.98 -4.15 -10.52
CA LYS A 162 11.08 -4.95 -11.75
C LYS A 162 11.77 -6.30 -11.47
N ASP A 163 11.26 -7.36 -12.10
CA ASP A 163 11.75 -8.75 -11.98
C ASP A 163 11.56 -9.38 -10.58
N THR A 164 10.68 -8.82 -9.75
CA THR A 164 10.29 -9.44 -8.48
C THR A 164 9.36 -10.62 -8.74
N ASN A 165 9.81 -11.82 -8.37
CA ASN A 165 9.05 -13.07 -8.45
C ASN A 165 8.52 -13.49 -7.08
N ILE A 166 7.64 -14.47 -7.06
CA ILE A 166 6.86 -14.89 -5.89
C ILE A 166 7.76 -15.38 -4.76
N PRO A 167 8.77 -16.25 -4.99
CA PRO A 167 9.65 -16.64 -3.91
C PRO A 167 10.41 -15.45 -3.32
N LEU A 168 10.82 -14.48 -4.15
CA LEU A 168 11.46 -13.25 -3.67
C LEU A 168 10.49 -12.36 -2.88
N LEU A 169 9.20 -12.31 -3.23
CA LEU A 169 8.16 -11.66 -2.43
C LEU A 169 8.00 -12.34 -1.08
N THR A 170 7.89 -13.67 -1.08
CA THR A 170 7.77 -14.48 0.14
C THR A 170 8.99 -14.29 1.04
N ASP A 171 10.20 -14.25 0.48
CA ASP A 171 11.42 -13.99 1.23
C ASP A 171 11.43 -12.56 1.83
N LYS A 172 11.01 -11.55 1.06
CA LYS A 172 10.89 -10.15 1.53
C LYS A 172 9.87 -10.00 2.65
N VAL A 173 8.70 -10.61 2.49
CA VAL A 173 7.63 -10.61 3.50
C VAL A 173 8.07 -11.38 4.74
N THR A 174 8.69 -12.55 4.59
CA THR A 174 9.23 -13.35 5.70
C THR A 174 10.29 -12.57 6.47
N ALA A 175 11.23 -11.93 5.77
CA ALA A 175 12.23 -11.07 6.39
C ALA A 175 11.59 -9.88 7.12
N PHE A 176 10.51 -9.31 6.58
CA PHE A 176 9.75 -8.25 7.24
C PHE A 176 9.05 -8.74 8.52
N ILE A 177 8.41 -9.92 8.47
CA ILE A 177 7.79 -10.57 9.64
C ILE A 177 8.84 -10.80 10.74
N GLN A 178 10.02 -11.30 10.38
CA GLN A 178 11.12 -11.53 11.34
C GLN A 178 11.67 -10.23 11.95
N LYS A 179 11.63 -9.10 11.23
CA LYS A 179 12.04 -7.80 11.79
C LYS A 179 11.14 -7.39 12.96
N TRP A 180 9.83 -7.65 12.90
CA TRP A 180 8.91 -7.34 14.01
C TRP A 180 9.27 -8.08 15.30
N ASP A 181 9.82 -9.29 15.24
CA ASP A 181 10.31 -10.01 16.43
C ASP A 181 11.46 -9.28 17.12
N ILE A 182 12.42 -8.83 16.31
CA ILE A 182 13.57 -8.05 16.79
C ILE A 182 13.07 -6.72 17.36
N TRP A 183 12.13 -6.06 16.68
CA TRP A 183 11.60 -4.77 17.11
C TRP A 183 10.80 -4.88 18.41
N ALA A 184 9.92 -5.87 18.56
CA ALA A 184 9.20 -6.14 19.80
C ALA A 184 10.16 -6.34 20.98
N SER A 185 11.19 -7.16 20.77
CA SER A 185 12.20 -7.47 21.79
C SER A 185 13.01 -6.22 22.20
N ARG A 186 13.36 -5.37 21.23
CA ARG A 186 14.09 -4.13 21.51
C ARG A 186 13.22 -3.07 22.18
N LEU A 187 11.96 -2.94 21.78
CA LEU A 187 10.97 -2.05 22.41
C LEU A 187 10.78 -2.39 23.89
N ALA A 188 10.67 -3.68 24.23
CA ALA A 188 10.57 -4.15 25.60
C ALA A 188 11.80 -3.79 26.45
N ASN A 189 12.98 -3.68 25.82
CA ASN A 189 14.23 -3.26 26.46
C ASN A 189 14.46 -1.73 26.42
N GLY A 190 13.48 -0.94 25.96
CA GLY A 190 13.58 0.51 25.87
C GLY A 190 14.48 1.03 24.75
N ASN A 191 14.78 0.21 23.74
CA ASN A 191 15.51 0.62 22.54
C ASN A 191 14.52 0.91 21.40
N TYR A 192 14.49 2.16 20.95
CA TYR A 192 13.58 2.69 19.94
C TYR A 192 14.24 2.98 18.58
N GLU A 193 15.46 2.49 18.34
CA GLU A 193 16.27 2.81 17.14
C GLU A 193 15.55 2.56 15.80
N MET A 194 14.70 1.53 15.76
CA MET A 194 13.90 1.19 14.58
C MET A 194 12.69 2.12 14.38
N PHE A 195 12.35 2.97 15.35
CA PHE A 195 11.28 3.96 15.25
C PHE A 195 11.91 5.36 15.43
N PRO A 196 12.60 5.89 14.41
CA PRO A 196 13.40 7.11 14.53
C PRO A 196 12.55 8.34 14.85
N THR A 197 11.37 8.50 14.23
CA THR A 197 10.48 9.63 14.51
C THR A 197 9.98 9.60 15.95
N PHE A 198 9.61 8.41 16.43
CA PHE A 198 9.22 8.19 17.81
C PHE A 198 10.36 8.44 18.80
N SER A 199 11.55 7.90 18.51
CA SER A 199 12.76 8.08 19.32
C SER A 199 13.12 9.56 19.45
N ASP A 200 13.13 10.29 18.33
CA ASP A 200 13.42 11.72 18.30
C ASP A 200 12.35 12.52 19.06
N PHE A 201 11.07 12.13 18.94
CA PHE A 201 9.98 12.75 19.70
C PHE A 201 10.18 12.58 21.21
N LEU A 202 10.47 11.36 21.66
CA LEU A 202 10.70 11.06 23.08
C LEU A 202 11.90 11.83 23.66
N GLN A 203 12.97 12.03 22.87
CA GLN A 203 14.14 12.79 23.32
C GLN A 203 13.87 14.30 23.45
N ASN A 204 13.00 14.85 22.60
CA ASN A 204 12.73 16.28 22.53
C ASN A 204 11.52 16.73 23.38
N CYS A 205 10.69 15.80 23.85
CA CYS A 205 9.56 16.13 24.71
C CYS A 205 10.00 16.47 26.14
N SER A 206 9.77 17.73 26.54
CA SER A 206 10.08 18.28 27.87
C SER A 206 9.12 17.85 28.99
N GLY A 207 8.48 16.69 28.86
CA GLY A 207 7.50 16.17 29.82
C GLY A 207 7.92 14.80 30.35
N THR A 208 8.28 14.75 31.63
CA THR A 208 8.45 13.52 32.43
C THR A 208 7.10 12.84 32.65
N VAL A 209 6.46 12.38 31.57
CA VAL A 209 5.35 11.44 31.65
C VAL A 209 5.95 10.05 31.49
N GLU A 210 5.75 9.19 32.49
CA GLU A 210 6.13 7.78 32.37
C GLU A 210 5.27 7.13 31.28
N TYR A 211 5.84 6.95 30.10
CA TYR A 211 5.20 6.29 28.96
C TYR A 211 5.06 4.78 29.14
N ASN A 212 4.97 4.26 30.37
CA ASN A 212 4.98 2.82 30.62
C ASN A 212 3.76 2.13 29.99
N ASP A 213 2.57 2.73 30.12
CA ASP A 213 1.35 2.24 29.48
C ASP A 213 1.43 2.35 27.95
N LEU A 214 2.00 3.45 27.43
CA LEU A 214 2.21 3.63 25.98
C LEU A 214 3.19 2.59 25.42
N LYS A 215 4.28 2.29 26.13
CA LYS A 215 5.25 1.26 25.74
C LYS A 215 4.59 -0.11 25.68
N ALA A 216 3.78 -0.46 26.68
CA ALA A 216 3.04 -1.71 26.70
C ALA A 216 2.10 -1.81 25.49
N ALA A 217 1.34 -0.75 25.21
CA ALA A 217 0.45 -0.69 24.04
C ALA A 217 1.20 -0.81 22.70
N ILE A 218 2.37 -0.16 22.57
CA ILE A 218 3.21 -0.24 21.36
C ILE A 218 3.76 -1.68 21.18
N VAL A 219 4.23 -2.32 22.25
CA VAL A 219 4.73 -3.71 22.19
C VAL A 219 3.61 -4.67 21.83
N GLU A 220 2.42 -4.49 22.41
CA GLU A 220 1.22 -5.27 22.08
C GLU A 220 0.85 -5.09 20.60
N HIS A 221 0.81 -3.85 20.11
CA HIS A 221 0.49 -3.54 18.72
C HIS A 221 1.50 -4.17 17.75
N VAL A 222 2.81 -4.05 18.00
CA VAL A 222 3.85 -4.69 17.18
C VAL A 222 3.68 -6.22 17.14
N THR A 223 3.37 -6.82 18.29
CA THR A 223 3.15 -8.27 18.39
C THR A 223 1.90 -8.70 17.62
N GLY A 224 0.83 -7.89 17.71
CA GLY A 224 -0.41 -8.08 16.95
C GLY A 224 -0.20 -7.96 15.45
N LEU A 225 0.53 -6.93 14.99
CA LEU A 225 0.88 -6.75 13.58
C LEU A 225 1.65 -7.95 13.04
N LYS A 226 2.65 -8.44 13.76
CA LYS A 226 3.39 -9.65 13.37
C LYS A 226 2.44 -10.83 13.14
N LYS A 227 1.53 -11.07 14.10
CA LYS A 227 0.56 -12.17 14.04
C LYS A 227 -0.34 -12.02 12.81
N GLN A 228 -0.92 -10.84 12.60
CA GLN A 228 -1.77 -10.55 11.44
C GLN A 228 -1.04 -10.74 10.11
N PHE A 229 0.20 -10.25 10.00
CA PHE A 229 1.01 -10.45 8.80
C PHE A 229 1.31 -11.93 8.57
N SER A 230 1.61 -12.68 9.63
CA SER A 230 1.88 -14.12 9.53
C SER A 230 0.64 -14.91 9.13
N GLU A 231 -0.55 -14.52 9.59
CA GLU A 231 -1.83 -15.12 9.23
C GLU A 231 -2.27 -14.75 7.81
N TYR A 232 -2.03 -13.51 7.39
CA TYR A 232 -2.42 -13.02 6.07
C TYR A 232 -1.53 -13.61 4.96
N PHE A 233 -0.21 -13.71 5.18
CA PHE A 233 0.77 -14.19 4.20
C PHE A 233 1.15 -15.66 4.38
N GLN A 234 0.23 -16.48 4.90
CA GLN A 234 0.45 -17.88 5.29
C GLN A 234 0.78 -18.86 4.14
N GLU A 235 1.04 -18.38 2.93
CA GLU A 235 1.26 -19.22 1.75
C GLU A 235 2.55 -20.05 1.87
N ASP A 236 2.38 -21.36 1.91
CA ASP A 236 3.48 -22.31 1.89
C ASP A 236 4.07 -22.42 0.47
N CYS A 237 5.08 -21.60 0.21
CA CYS A 237 5.84 -21.65 -1.04
C CYS A 237 6.84 -22.82 -1.10
N SER A 238 6.84 -23.75 -0.13
CA SER A 238 7.73 -24.94 -0.19
C SER A 238 7.50 -25.77 -1.45
N SER A 239 6.26 -25.82 -1.94
CA SER A 239 5.89 -26.45 -3.21
C SER A 239 6.54 -25.79 -4.44
N LEU A 240 6.98 -24.54 -4.32
CA LEU A 240 7.64 -23.76 -5.38
C LEU A 240 9.16 -23.79 -5.26
N ALA A 241 9.71 -24.54 -4.28
CA ALA A 241 11.15 -24.64 -4.07
C ALA A 241 11.88 -25.12 -5.33
N TRP A 242 11.28 -26.01 -6.13
CA TRP A 242 11.88 -26.48 -7.37
C TRP A 242 12.01 -25.38 -8.44
N VAL A 243 11.21 -24.31 -8.38
CA VAL A 243 11.33 -23.16 -9.30
C VAL A 243 12.44 -22.20 -8.87
N ARG A 244 12.62 -22.02 -7.55
CA ARG A 244 13.63 -21.13 -6.96
C ARG A 244 15.01 -21.79 -6.87
N ASP A 245 15.04 -23.01 -6.38
CA ASP A 245 16.23 -23.75 -5.98
C ASP A 245 16.40 -24.98 -6.87
N LEU A 246 16.32 -24.80 -8.21
CA LEU A 246 16.36 -25.88 -9.22
C LEU A 246 17.42 -26.93 -8.84
N PHE A 247 18.67 -26.49 -8.70
CA PHE A 247 19.85 -27.34 -8.49
C PHE A 247 20.04 -27.86 -7.05
N ILE A 248 19.13 -27.54 -6.12
CA ILE A 248 19.17 -27.98 -4.72
C ILE A 248 17.98 -28.89 -4.40
N THR A 249 16.85 -28.70 -5.07
CA THR A 249 15.59 -29.39 -4.76
C THR A 249 15.67 -30.88 -5.13
N SER A 250 15.29 -31.75 -4.18
CA SER A 250 15.11 -33.17 -4.45
C SER A 250 13.85 -33.40 -5.28
N VAL A 251 13.99 -33.97 -6.48
CA VAL A 251 12.88 -34.14 -7.43
C VAL A 251 11.71 -34.95 -6.82
N GLY A 252 11.99 -35.92 -5.95
CA GLY A 252 10.97 -36.76 -5.30
C GLY A 252 10.10 -36.09 -4.22
N SER A 253 10.24 -34.80 -3.97
CA SER A 253 9.37 -34.04 -3.05
C SER A 253 8.40 -33.09 -3.76
N THR A 254 8.31 -33.17 -5.09
CA THR A 254 7.49 -32.27 -5.92
C THR A 254 6.24 -32.98 -6.43
N ASN A 255 5.08 -32.28 -6.48
CA ASN A 255 3.85 -32.82 -7.09
C ASN A 255 3.85 -32.61 -8.62
N LEU A 256 4.96 -32.91 -9.30
CA LEU A 256 5.14 -32.68 -10.73
C LEU A 256 4.77 -33.92 -11.56
N SER A 257 4.50 -33.75 -12.85
CA SER A 257 4.30 -34.88 -13.75
C SER A 257 5.63 -35.57 -14.05
N GLY A 258 5.59 -36.86 -14.42
CA GLY A 258 6.82 -37.63 -14.68
C GLY A 258 7.72 -37.01 -15.76
N GLU A 259 7.15 -36.41 -16.80
CA GLU A 259 7.92 -35.73 -17.85
C GLU A 259 8.65 -34.49 -17.32
N VAL A 260 8.01 -33.73 -16.42
CA VAL A 260 8.61 -32.55 -15.78
C VAL A 260 9.71 -32.96 -14.81
N GLU A 261 9.49 -34.04 -14.04
CA GLU A 261 10.50 -34.59 -13.14
C GLU A 261 11.75 -35.07 -13.88
N GLU A 262 11.59 -35.78 -15.01
CA GLU A 262 12.71 -36.22 -15.85
C GLU A 262 13.53 -35.05 -16.39
N GLN A 263 12.84 -34.00 -16.88
CA GLN A 263 13.50 -32.78 -17.34
C GLN A 263 14.21 -32.03 -16.20
N LEU A 264 13.61 -31.98 -15.01
CA LEU A 264 14.24 -31.39 -13.83
C LEU A 264 15.50 -32.15 -13.42
N ILE A 265 15.51 -33.50 -13.50
CA ILE A 265 16.70 -34.32 -13.24
C ILE A 265 17.80 -34.00 -14.25
N GLN A 266 17.47 -33.96 -15.54
CA GLN A 266 18.42 -33.65 -16.60
C GLN A 266 19.04 -32.25 -16.41
N LEU A 267 18.21 -31.25 -16.12
CA LEU A 267 18.65 -29.90 -15.83
C LEU A 267 19.54 -29.86 -14.58
N ASN A 268 19.17 -30.55 -13.50
CA ASN A 268 19.95 -30.60 -12.26
C ASN A 268 21.36 -31.15 -12.44
N CYS A 269 21.55 -32.03 -13.42
CA CYS A 269 22.85 -32.58 -13.81
C CYS A 269 23.63 -31.71 -14.81
N ASP A 270 23.02 -30.68 -15.43
CA ASP A 270 23.69 -29.78 -16.39
C ASP A 270 24.50 -28.69 -15.66
N SER A 271 25.83 -28.88 -15.65
CA SER A 271 26.78 -27.96 -15.01
C SER A 271 26.89 -26.60 -15.71
N ARG A 272 26.68 -26.54 -17.03
CA ARG A 272 26.66 -25.29 -17.82
C ARG A 272 25.46 -24.44 -17.39
N LEU A 273 24.28 -25.04 -17.26
CA LEU A 273 23.08 -24.34 -16.81
C LEU A 273 23.17 -23.94 -15.33
N LYS A 274 23.78 -24.78 -14.48
CA LYS A 274 24.04 -24.43 -13.07
C LYS A 274 24.89 -23.18 -12.91
N GLN A 275 25.97 -23.07 -13.69
CA GLN A 275 26.82 -21.87 -13.67
C GLN A 275 26.06 -20.64 -14.18
N ARG A 276 25.26 -20.81 -15.23
CA ARG A 276 24.47 -19.74 -15.85
C ARG A 276 23.36 -19.22 -14.93
N PHE A 277 22.72 -20.10 -14.16
CA PHE A 277 21.67 -19.75 -13.20
C PHE A 277 22.11 -18.67 -12.20
N GLY A 278 23.34 -18.75 -11.70
CA GLY A 278 23.90 -17.74 -10.79
C GLY A 278 24.28 -16.40 -11.44
N THR A 279 24.23 -16.30 -12.78
CA THR A 279 24.70 -15.11 -13.53
C THR A 279 23.58 -14.31 -14.18
N CYS A 280 22.34 -14.78 -14.15
CA CYS A 280 21.20 -14.11 -14.77
C CYS A 280 19.97 -14.11 -13.85
N SER A 281 19.04 -13.20 -14.10
CA SER A 281 17.75 -13.16 -13.38
C SER A 281 16.94 -14.44 -13.65
N LEU A 282 16.13 -14.86 -12.69
CA LEU A 282 15.29 -16.06 -12.78
C LEU A 282 14.46 -16.13 -14.09
N SER A 283 13.80 -15.04 -14.48
CA SER A 283 12.99 -14.99 -15.71
C SER A 283 13.82 -15.20 -16.98
N ASN A 284 15.00 -14.57 -17.07
CA ASN A 284 15.91 -14.76 -18.21
C ASN A 284 16.49 -16.18 -18.27
N PHE A 285 16.70 -16.81 -17.12
CA PHE A 285 17.13 -18.21 -17.06
C PHE A 285 16.05 -19.13 -17.64
N TRP A 286 14.81 -19.01 -17.16
CA TRP A 286 13.68 -19.82 -17.63
C TRP A 286 13.43 -19.66 -19.13
N LEU A 287 13.46 -18.43 -19.64
CA LEU A 287 13.34 -18.17 -21.09
C LEU A 287 14.43 -18.86 -21.91
N SER A 288 15.64 -19.00 -21.35
CA SER A 288 16.75 -19.59 -22.07
C SER A 288 16.71 -21.10 -22.20
N ILE A 289 16.00 -21.77 -21.29
CA ILE A 289 15.86 -23.22 -21.30
C ILE A 289 14.57 -23.67 -22.00
N ALA A 290 13.70 -22.74 -22.40
CA ALA A 290 12.38 -23.04 -22.98
C ALA A 290 12.42 -23.96 -24.22
N GLN A 291 13.48 -23.90 -25.02
CA GLN A 291 13.66 -24.81 -26.17
C GLN A 291 14.26 -26.17 -25.79
N GLU A 292 15.12 -26.22 -24.77
CA GLU A 292 15.81 -27.44 -24.34
C GLU A 292 14.95 -28.26 -23.36
N PHE A 293 14.09 -27.61 -22.56
CA PHE A 293 13.22 -28.21 -21.53
C PHE A 293 11.80 -27.59 -21.58
N PRO A 294 10.99 -27.87 -22.62
CA PRO A 294 9.73 -27.17 -22.87
C PRO A 294 8.66 -27.40 -21.79
N GLU A 295 8.57 -28.62 -21.28
CA GLU A 295 7.56 -29.09 -20.33
C GLU A 295 7.88 -28.53 -18.94
N LEU A 296 9.16 -28.57 -18.55
CA LEU A 296 9.65 -27.94 -17.33
C LEU A 296 9.47 -26.41 -17.36
N TYR A 297 9.76 -25.78 -18.50
CA TYR A 297 9.51 -24.35 -18.71
C TYR A 297 8.02 -24.03 -18.59
N THR A 298 7.15 -24.82 -19.22
CA THR A 298 5.70 -24.60 -19.18
C THR A 298 5.14 -24.72 -17.77
N ALA A 299 5.60 -25.72 -17.00
CA ALA A 299 5.22 -25.89 -15.61
C ALA A 299 5.69 -24.71 -14.73
N ALA A 300 6.91 -24.21 -14.96
CA ALA A 300 7.44 -23.07 -14.21
C ALA A 300 6.68 -21.77 -14.52
N MET A 301 6.29 -21.57 -15.78
CA MET A 301 5.48 -20.41 -16.19
C MET A 301 4.05 -20.44 -15.66
N GLN A 302 3.44 -21.63 -15.49
CA GLN A 302 2.11 -21.75 -14.88
C GLN A 302 2.13 -21.31 -13.40
N VAL A 303 3.17 -21.68 -12.65
CA VAL A 303 3.41 -21.18 -11.29
C VAL A 303 3.61 -19.68 -11.26
N GLU A 304 4.33 -19.12 -12.24
CA GLU A 304 4.58 -17.68 -12.34
C GLU A 304 3.29 -16.90 -12.65
N ASP A 305 2.42 -17.43 -13.51
CA ASP A 305 1.15 -16.81 -13.90
C ASP A 305 0.13 -16.77 -12.74
N ASP A 306 0.12 -17.75 -11.84
CA ASP A 306 -0.85 -17.84 -10.73
C ASP A 306 -0.60 -16.87 -9.57
N LEU A 307 0.60 -16.26 -9.48
CA LEU A 307 1.01 -15.46 -8.32
C LEU A 307 1.71 -14.12 -8.71
N ARG A 308 1.56 -13.67 -9.96
CA ARG A 308 2.05 -12.36 -10.44
C ARG A 308 1.29 -11.19 -9.82
N LEU A 309 1.91 -10.49 -8.87
CA LEU A 309 1.55 -9.13 -8.49
C LEU A 309 2.22 -8.14 -9.47
N CYS A 310 1.55 -7.82 -10.58
CA CYS A 310 1.40 -6.53 -11.29
C CYS A 310 2.52 -5.51 -11.67
N PRO A 311 3.85 -5.73 -11.65
CA PRO A 311 4.67 -4.97 -12.61
C PRO A 311 5.71 -5.85 -13.29
N SER A 312 5.26 -6.62 -14.28
CA SER A 312 6.14 -7.25 -15.25
C SER A 312 5.85 -6.68 -16.64
N ASN A 313 6.85 -6.68 -17.53
CA ASN A 313 6.67 -6.28 -18.94
C ASN A 313 5.97 -7.37 -19.77
N PHE A 314 5.50 -8.45 -19.15
CA PHE A 314 4.72 -9.49 -19.82
C PHE A 314 3.26 -9.06 -19.90
N GLU A 315 2.65 -9.19 -21.08
CA GLU A 315 1.20 -8.95 -21.23
C GLU A 315 0.43 -9.94 -20.35
N PRO A 316 -0.46 -9.46 -19.45
CA PRO A 316 -1.28 -10.34 -18.63
C PRO A 316 -2.21 -11.15 -19.52
N ARG A 317 -2.29 -12.47 -19.30
CA ARG A 317 -3.24 -13.34 -20.02
C ARG A 317 -4.65 -13.22 -19.42
N ILE A 318 -5.28 -12.08 -19.71
CA ILE A 318 -6.64 -11.72 -19.25
C ILE A 318 -7.66 -12.82 -19.55
N ASP A 319 -7.54 -13.49 -20.69
CA ASP A 319 -8.44 -14.59 -21.09
C ASP A 319 -8.38 -15.76 -20.10
N LEU A 320 -7.18 -16.13 -19.63
CA LEU A 320 -7.00 -17.22 -18.68
C LEU A 320 -7.55 -16.85 -17.30
N LEU A 321 -7.21 -15.65 -16.80
CA LEU A 321 -7.69 -15.13 -15.52
C LEU A 321 -9.23 -15.00 -15.48
N SER A 322 -9.83 -14.58 -16.59
CA SER A 322 -11.28 -14.49 -16.72
C SER A 322 -11.97 -15.86 -16.72
N SER A 323 -11.27 -16.91 -17.20
CA SER A 323 -11.80 -18.27 -17.23
C SER A 323 -11.69 -19.02 -15.90
N THR A 324 -10.65 -18.75 -15.10
CA THR A 324 -10.41 -19.43 -13.81
C THR A 324 -11.03 -18.74 -12.61
N LYS A 325 -11.25 -17.42 -12.65
CA LYS A 325 -11.85 -16.63 -11.54
C LYS A 325 -13.22 -16.04 -11.87
N GLN A 326 -14.00 -16.69 -12.74
CA GLN A 326 -15.43 -16.37 -12.84
C GLN A 326 -16.07 -16.58 -11.46
N ALA A 327 -16.53 -15.49 -10.85
CA ALA A 327 -17.40 -15.55 -9.69
C ALA A 327 -18.53 -16.54 -9.99
N GLN A 328 -18.72 -17.53 -9.11
CA GLN A 328 -19.91 -18.38 -9.19
C GLN A 328 -21.11 -17.45 -9.27
N ILE A 329 -21.88 -17.59 -10.35
CA ILE A 329 -23.16 -16.92 -10.50
C ILE A 329 -23.99 -17.38 -9.31
N SER A 330 -24.23 -16.48 -8.36
CA SER A 330 -25.17 -16.68 -7.28
C SER A 330 -26.53 -16.97 -7.91
N HIS A 331 -27.03 -18.18 -7.70
CA HIS A 331 -28.42 -18.56 -7.99
C HIS A 331 -29.39 -17.91 -7.01
#